data_AF-A0A526YLW7-F1
#
_entry.id   AF-A0A526YLW7-F1
#
_cell.length_a   1.000
_cell.length_b   1.000
_cell.length_c   1.000
_cell.angle_alpha   90.00
_cell.angle_beta   90.00
_cell.angle_gamma   90.00
#
_symmetry.space_group_name_H-M   'P 1'
#
loop_
_entity.id
_entity.type
_entity.pdbx_description
1 polymer ?
#
loop_
_entity_poly.entity_id
_entity_poly.type
_entity_poly.pdbx_seq_one_letter_code
_entity_poly.pdbx_strand_id
1 'polypeptide(L)'
;MHAIKPENIAKLAPEQVAALSPEQIRQLTFDQLAALPPKQLRALGGEQLQAIRPSKLQAVAPGRITGLRPDQVAAFSQEQLAGLTIDQVRKLTPDQIAKLIDEQRNALTSE
;
A
#
# COMPACT_ATOMS: atom_id res chain seq x y z
N MET A 1 -21.16 -9.58 -0.45
CA MET A 1 -19.94 -10.28 -0.91
C MET A 1 -19.61 -11.36 0.10
N HIS A 2 -19.44 -12.62 -0.32
CA HIS A 2 -18.84 -13.63 0.56
C HIS A 2 -17.47 -13.12 0.98
N ALA A 3 -17.24 -12.94 2.28
CA ALA A 3 -15.94 -12.49 2.79
C ALA A 3 -14.85 -13.46 2.32
N ILE A 4 -13.96 -13.00 1.45
CA ILE A 4 -12.81 -13.79 1.00
C ILE A 4 -11.96 -14.06 2.23
N LYS A 5 -11.80 -15.32 2.63
CA LYS A 5 -10.97 -15.60 3.82
C LYS A 5 -9.52 -15.09 3.59
N PRO A 6 -8.81 -14.59 4.61
CA PRO A 6 -7.44 -14.09 4.44
C PRO A 6 -6.51 -15.07 3.72
N GLU A 7 -6.62 -16.36 4.00
CA GLU A 7 -5.85 -17.42 3.33
C GLU A 7 -6.16 -17.57 1.83
N ASN A 8 -7.35 -17.17 1.39
CA ASN A 8 -7.72 -17.19 -0.03
C ASN A 8 -7.19 -15.96 -0.75
N ILE A 9 -7.09 -14.81 -0.07
CA ILE A 9 -6.50 -13.61 -0.66
C ILE A 9 -5.01 -13.81 -0.93
N ALA A 10 -4.30 -14.47 0.00
CA ALA A 10 -2.88 -14.79 -0.15
C ALA A 10 -2.58 -15.77 -1.31
N LYS A 11 -3.59 -16.48 -1.80
CA LYS A 11 -3.48 -17.43 -2.93
C LYS A 11 -3.74 -16.81 -4.29
N LEU A 12 -4.23 -15.56 -4.35
CA LEU A 12 -4.45 -14.87 -5.62
C LEU A 12 -3.14 -14.67 -6.38
N ALA A 13 -3.19 -14.80 -7.70
CA ALA A 13 -2.06 -14.40 -8.54
C ALA A 13 -1.90 -12.86 -8.48
N PRO A 14 -0.68 -12.31 -8.60
CA PRO A 14 -0.44 -10.86 -8.65
C PRO A 14 -1.35 -10.13 -9.64
N GLU A 15 -1.62 -10.74 -10.80
CA GLU A 15 -2.47 -10.20 -11.86
C GLU A 15 -3.94 -10.11 -11.43
N GLN A 16 -4.41 -11.07 -10.62
CA GLN A 16 -5.76 -11.04 -10.05
C GLN A 16 -5.90 -9.93 -9.00
N VAL A 17 -4.84 -9.69 -8.23
CA VAL A 17 -4.80 -8.58 -7.26
C VAL A 17 -4.75 -7.24 -7.98
N ALA A 18 -3.96 -7.13 -9.04
CA ALA A 18 -3.91 -5.95 -9.91
C ALA A 18 -5.23 -5.67 -10.65
N ALA A 19 -6.10 -6.67 -10.79
CA ALA A 19 -7.43 -6.51 -11.40
C ALA A 19 -8.51 -6.06 -10.40
N LEU A 20 -8.21 -5.97 -9.10
CA LEU A 20 -9.20 -5.55 -8.10
C LEU A 20 -9.54 -4.07 -8.27
N SER A 21 -10.82 -3.71 -8.25
CA SER A 21 -11.21 -2.31 -8.29
C SER A 21 -10.82 -1.59 -6.98
N PRO A 22 -10.61 -0.26 -7.00
CA PRO A 22 -10.42 0.53 -5.79
C PRO A 22 -11.51 0.28 -4.72
N GLU A 23 -12.77 0.09 -5.15
CA GLU A 23 -13.85 -0.23 -4.22
C GLU A 23 -13.67 -1.62 -3.58
N GLN A 24 -13.26 -2.63 -4.35
CA GLN A 24 -12.94 -3.95 -3.79
C GLN A 24 -11.78 -3.87 -2.79
N ILE A 25 -10.75 -3.06 -3.07
CA ILE A 25 -9.63 -2.82 -2.14
C ILE A 25 -10.13 -2.13 -0.85
N ARG A 26 -11.03 -1.15 -0.96
CA ARG A 26 -11.62 -0.47 0.21
C ARG A 26 -12.37 -1.42 1.14
N GLN A 27 -13.02 -2.42 0.58
CA GLN A 27 -13.78 -3.43 1.31
C GLN A 27 -12.89 -4.49 1.97
N LEU A 28 -11.58 -4.56 1.65
CA LEU A 28 -10.69 -5.53 2.28
C LEU A 28 -10.59 -5.33 3.79
N THR A 29 -10.72 -6.40 4.55
CA THR A 29 -10.57 -6.37 6.01
C THR A 29 -9.11 -6.18 6.42
N PHE A 30 -8.89 -5.90 7.69
CA PHE A 30 -7.56 -5.82 8.28
C PHE A 30 -6.76 -7.11 8.05
N ASP A 31 -7.38 -8.25 8.36
CA ASP A 31 -6.72 -9.57 8.24
C ASP A 31 -6.43 -9.94 6.79
N GLN A 32 -7.31 -9.55 5.85
CA GLN A 32 -7.09 -9.75 4.42
C GLN A 32 -5.87 -8.94 3.93
N LEU A 33 -5.75 -7.66 4.32
CA LEU A 33 -4.59 -6.85 3.98
C LEU A 33 -3.31 -7.40 4.64
N ALA A 34 -3.40 -7.85 5.90
CA ALA A 34 -2.32 -8.51 6.61
C ALA A 34 -1.92 -9.85 6.00
N ALA A 35 -2.78 -10.48 5.19
CA ALA A 35 -2.45 -11.72 4.48
C ALA A 35 -1.79 -11.51 3.11
N LEU A 36 -1.80 -10.28 2.54
CA LEU A 36 -1.22 -10.02 1.21
C LEU A 36 0.32 -10.20 1.21
N PRO A 37 0.88 -11.19 0.48
CA PRO A 37 2.33 -11.31 0.32
C PRO A 37 2.94 -10.13 -0.46
N PRO A 38 4.26 -9.89 -0.31
CA PRO A 38 4.95 -8.78 -0.97
C PRO A 38 4.76 -8.72 -2.50
N LYS A 39 4.67 -9.86 -3.18
CA LYS A 39 4.45 -9.92 -4.63
C LYS A 39 3.09 -9.35 -5.05
N GLN A 40 2.04 -9.59 -4.26
CA GLN A 40 0.71 -9.05 -4.51
C GLN A 40 0.64 -7.55 -4.20
N LEU A 41 1.26 -7.10 -3.10
CA LEU A 41 1.36 -5.67 -2.79
C LEU A 41 2.09 -4.90 -3.90
N ARG A 42 3.12 -5.49 -4.50
CA ARG A 42 3.82 -4.92 -5.67
C ARG A 42 2.95 -4.86 -6.93
N ALA A 43 1.92 -5.69 -7.02
CA ALA A 43 1.03 -5.70 -8.17
C ALA A 43 0.00 -4.57 -8.13
N LEU A 44 -0.25 -3.98 -6.96
CA LEU A 44 -1.17 -2.86 -6.80
C LEU A 44 -0.65 -1.61 -7.52
N GLY A 45 -1.51 -1.02 -8.35
CA GLY A 45 -1.33 0.29 -8.95
C GLY A 45 -1.65 1.44 -7.98
N GLY A 46 -1.37 2.67 -8.42
CA GLY A 46 -1.54 3.87 -7.58
C GLY A 46 -2.96 4.06 -7.04
N GLU A 47 -3.98 3.93 -7.89
CA GLU A 47 -5.38 4.07 -7.48
C GLU A 47 -5.81 3.03 -6.44
N GLN A 48 -5.33 1.79 -6.58
CA GLN A 48 -5.60 0.71 -5.62
C GLN A 48 -4.89 0.97 -4.29
N LEU A 49 -3.65 1.45 -4.33
CA LEU A 49 -2.92 1.83 -3.12
C LEU A 49 -3.63 2.98 -2.39
N GLN A 50 -4.08 4.01 -3.11
CA GLN A 50 -4.86 5.12 -2.56
C GLN A 50 -6.22 4.70 -2.00
N ALA A 51 -6.76 3.58 -2.47
CA ALA A 51 -8.00 3.02 -1.96
C ALA A 51 -7.86 2.37 -0.57
N ILE A 52 -6.64 2.03 -0.13
CA ILE A 52 -6.41 1.45 1.21
C ILE A 52 -6.68 2.53 2.26
N ARG A 53 -7.63 2.29 3.16
CA ARG A 53 -7.93 3.26 4.24
C ARG A 53 -6.71 3.44 5.15
N PRO A 54 -6.38 4.68 5.59
CA PRO A 54 -5.25 4.93 6.50
C PRO A 54 -5.26 4.04 7.75
N SER A 55 -6.43 3.83 8.36
CA SER A 55 -6.60 2.97 9.54
C SER A 55 -6.28 1.49 9.31
N LYS A 56 -6.20 1.04 8.04
CA LYS A 56 -5.86 -0.33 7.66
C LYS A 56 -4.40 -0.49 7.23
N LEU A 57 -3.65 0.60 7.03
CA LEU A 57 -2.24 0.50 6.61
C LEU A 57 -1.36 -0.15 7.68
N GLN A 58 -1.72 -0.02 8.96
CA GLN A 58 -1.05 -0.72 10.06
C GLN A 58 -1.17 -2.26 9.97
N ALA A 59 -2.06 -2.81 9.13
CA ALA A 59 -2.12 -4.24 8.83
C ALA A 59 -0.93 -4.73 8.00
N VAL A 60 -0.26 -3.84 7.26
CA VAL A 60 0.89 -4.17 6.42
C VAL A 60 2.13 -4.24 7.30
N ALA A 61 2.65 -5.44 7.53
CA ALA A 61 3.83 -5.62 8.36
C ALA A 61 5.01 -4.74 7.89
N PRO A 62 5.84 -4.17 8.80
CA PRO A 62 6.93 -3.26 8.43
C PRO A 62 7.89 -3.83 7.37
N GLY A 63 8.19 -5.13 7.43
CA GLY A 63 9.03 -5.80 6.43
C GLY A 63 8.40 -5.96 5.04
N ARG A 64 7.12 -5.61 4.86
CA ARG A 64 6.48 -5.53 3.55
C ARG A 64 6.57 -4.12 2.96
N ILE A 65 6.69 -3.10 3.81
CA ILE A 65 6.90 -1.71 3.39
C ILE A 65 8.24 -1.55 2.69
N THR A 66 9.33 -2.16 3.22
CA THR A 66 10.62 -2.27 2.51
C THR A 66 10.50 -2.91 1.12
N GLY A 67 9.48 -3.76 0.95
CA GLY A 67 9.23 -4.47 -0.29
C GLY A 67 8.55 -3.63 -1.37
N LEU A 68 7.92 -2.50 -1.04
CA LEU A 68 7.23 -1.66 -2.03
C LEU A 68 8.22 -0.93 -2.94
N ARG A 69 7.82 -0.69 -4.20
CA ARG A 69 8.63 0.18 -5.08
C ARG A 69 8.56 1.64 -4.60
N PRO A 70 9.59 2.47 -4.86
CA PRO A 70 9.54 3.91 -4.53
C PRO A 70 8.29 4.60 -5.09
N ASP A 71 7.91 4.32 -6.34
CA ASP A 71 6.70 4.91 -6.95
C ASP A 71 5.39 4.45 -6.27
N GLN A 72 5.36 3.25 -5.68
CA GLN A 72 4.19 2.78 -4.94
C GLN A 72 4.06 3.49 -3.59
N VAL A 73 5.19 3.76 -2.92
CA VAL A 73 5.20 4.53 -1.67
C VAL A 73 4.81 5.98 -1.94
N ALA A 74 5.30 6.57 -3.04
CA ALA A 74 4.93 7.92 -3.45
C ALA A 74 3.47 8.06 -3.91
N ALA A 75 2.82 6.97 -4.32
CA ALA A 75 1.40 6.99 -4.65
C ALA A 75 0.48 7.15 -3.43
N PHE A 76 0.98 6.95 -2.20
CA PHE A 76 0.17 7.14 -1.00
C PHE A 76 -0.21 8.62 -0.81
N SER A 77 -1.44 8.85 -0.36
CA SER A 77 -1.90 10.18 0.05
C SER A 77 -1.21 10.63 1.34
N GLN A 78 -1.26 11.93 1.63
CA GLN A 78 -0.73 12.48 2.89
C GLN A 78 -1.41 11.84 4.12
N GLU A 79 -2.71 11.60 4.07
CA GLU A 79 -3.45 10.91 5.15
C GLU A 79 -2.99 9.46 5.34
N GLN A 80 -2.67 8.76 4.24
CA GLN A 80 -2.14 7.41 4.29
C GLN A 80 -0.75 7.36 4.90
N LEU A 81 0.13 8.29 4.50
CA LEU A 81 1.46 8.42 5.08
C LEU A 81 1.38 8.75 6.58
N ALA A 82 0.45 9.62 6.99
CA ALA A 82 0.19 9.93 8.39
C ALA A 82 -0.38 8.73 9.19
N GLY A 83 -1.01 7.77 8.50
CA GLY A 83 -1.51 6.53 9.10
C GLY A 83 -0.46 5.44 9.30
N LEU A 84 0.78 5.65 8.85
CA LEU A 84 1.88 4.71 9.08
C LEU A 84 2.35 4.73 10.53
N THR A 85 2.66 3.55 11.05
CA THR A 85 3.29 3.39 12.36
C THR A 85 4.78 3.78 12.30
N ILE A 86 5.35 4.11 13.46
CA ILE A 86 6.80 4.41 13.59
C ILE A 86 7.66 3.25 13.07
N ASP A 87 7.26 2.01 13.32
CA ASP A 87 8.02 0.85 12.86
C ASP A 87 7.97 0.67 11.34
N GLN A 88 6.85 1.02 10.69
CA GLN A 88 6.75 1.03 9.23
C GLN A 88 7.61 2.15 8.63
N VAL A 89 7.60 3.34 9.23
CA VAL A 89 8.42 4.48 8.78
C VAL A 89 9.91 4.16 8.90
N ARG A 90 10.34 3.51 10.00
CA ARG A 90 11.72 3.03 10.21
C ARG A 90 12.18 1.99 9.19
N LYS A 91 11.23 1.38 8.47
CA LYS A 91 11.49 0.37 7.43
C LYS A 91 11.47 0.95 6.02
N LEU A 92 11.23 2.26 5.85
CA LEU A 92 11.39 2.89 4.55
C LEU A 92 12.87 2.86 4.12
N THR A 93 13.10 2.56 2.85
CA THR A 93 14.45 2.58 2.26
C THR A 93 14.84 4.01 1.86
N PRO A 94 16.14 4.31 1.70
CA PRO A 94 16.58 5.61 1.19
C PRO A 94 15.92 5.99 -0.14
N ASP A 95 15.78 5.04 -1.07
CA ASP A 95 15.14 5.29 -2.38
C ASP A 95 13.66 5.64 -2.25
N GLN A 96 12.94 5.00 -1.34
CA GLN A 96 11.53 5.31 -1.07
C GLN A 96 11.38 6.72 -0.46
N ILE A 97 12.28 7.09 0.45
CA ILE A 97 12.30 8.43 1.05
C ILE A 97 12.66 9.49 0.01
N ALA A 98 13.67 9.25 -0.83
CA ALA A 98 14.07 10.16 -1.90
C ALA A 98 12.90 10.44 -2.85
N LYS A 99 12.15 9.41 -3.24
CA LYS A 99 10.97 9.58 -4.10
C LYS A 99 9.87 10.41 -3.44
N LEU A 100 9.62 10.24 -2.14
CA LEU A 100 8.65 11.07 -1.40
C LEU A 100 9.07 12.55 -1.38
N ILE A 101 10.37 12.82 -1.19
CA ILE A 101 10.90 14.19 -1.21
C ILE A 101 10.74 14.81 -2.60
N ASP A 102 11.01 14.04 -3.66
CA ASP A 102 10.84 14.52 -5.04
C ASP A 102 9.37 14.85 -5.34
N GLU A 103 8.44 14.01 -4.90
CA GLU A 103 7.00 14.26 -5.07
C GLU A 103 6.54 15.51 -4.32
N GLN A 104 7.01 15.69 -3.07
CA GLN A 104 6.72 16.89 -2.29
C GLN A 104 7.30 18.16 -2.94
N ARG A 105 8.51 18.09 -3.49
CA ARG A 105 9.13 19.22 -4.18
C ARG A 105 8.32 19.61 -5.41
N ASN A 106 7.93 18.64 -6.23
CA ASN A 106 7.13 18.87 -7.42
C ASN A 106 5.78 19.49 -7.08
N ALA A 107 5.12 19.01 -6.01
CA ALA A 107 3.86 19.58 -5.54
C ALA A 107 4.00 21.06 -5.15
N LEU A 108 5.04 21.42 -4.38
CA LEU A 108 5.30 22.80 -3.95
C LEU A 108 5.66 23.75 -5.11
N THR A 109 6.22 23.24 -6.19
CA THR A 109 6.55 24.05 -7.38
C THR A 109 5.40 24.14 -8.40
N SER A 110 4.35 23.35 -8.22
CA SER A 110 3.17 23.33 -9.10
C SER A 110 2.03 24.22 -8.60
N GLU A 111 2.17 24.83 -7.41
CA GLU A 111 1.29 25.88 -6.86
C GLU A 111 1.80 27.28 -7.22
#